data_AF-A0A5C4IZ66-F1
#
_entry.id   AF-A0A5C4IZ66-F1
#
_cell.length_a   1.000
_cell.length_b   1.000
_cell.length_c   1.000
_cell.angle_alpha   90.00
_cell.angle_beta   90.00
_cell.angle_gamma   90.00
#
_symmetry.space_group_name_H-M   'P 1'
#
loop_
_entity.id
_entity.type
_entity.pdbx_description
1 polymer ?
#
loop_
_entity_poly.entity_id
_entity_poly.type
_entity_poly.pdbx_seq_one_letter_code
_entity_poly.pdbx_strand_id
1 'polypeptide(L)'
;MLDRDAYRRDVLDAARARGNAPPADLLVRYALPGKARDREQDDRQVAARLAEVVAYWRTLRQQKKTYAKLIDALLIEHADLERAGVLTRDGLTEETRRRVDEATAWLTRQAGTLAQTTTGINRAAFDVLLNGAGGACSDARVRRILADRGVRVVERAWELPDTAPPAYRTLSAGLRQLRLRLSAEAVVGTDAVGRGFRLRDGFRLVTASPAGPAGPLTGKMIADAVERSAGRARDEGKAALDGVLAALAEAARDPGRLDDLLLWEVMEVLRPGAEAGLAPKVLAGQAADLGLVADEAEELAMAMTARGARPGGVAGRLGEALRDGRLREAERLLPGLPADAPPELRAEVEDAARRVAGWLAEAARERAAGRTETAAELLDRASRVAGDDDAITERLRALPPPPPGEVRVGAGRGRVTIAWTPGPARVGPVRYRVVRSAGAPASGAAAGTPIGETDANELHDPDPPAARELHYSVFAGRAEGIWSAPAAGRPVTLLPEVEEPSGVIL
;
A
#
# COMPACT_ATOMS: atom_id res chain seq x y z
N MET A 1 -41.64 32.50 35.66
CA MET A 1 -40.77 33.37 34.85
C MET A 1 -39.62 32.52 34.33
N LEU A 2 -39.33 32.61 33.04
CA LEU A 2 -38.27 31.86 32.37
C LEU A 2 -36.90 32.38 32.82
N ASP A 3 -36.05 31.50 33.35
CA ASP A 3 -34.63 31.80 33.53
C ASP A 3 -33.95 31.81 32.15
N ARG A 4 -33.72 33.02 31.62
CA ARG A 4 -33.21 33.23 30.26
C ARG A 4 -31.76 32.79 30.10
N ASP A 5 -30.94 32.88 31.15
CA ASP A 5 -29.53 32.51 31.07
C ASP A 5 -29.34 31.00 31.23
N ALA A 6 -30.13 30.35 32.09
CA ALA A 6 -30.19 28.88 32.12
C ALA A 6 -30.73 28.31 30.81
N TYR A 7 -31.86 28.84 30.30
CA TYR A 7 -32.43 28.39 29.03
C TYR A 7 -31.49 28.57 27.84
N ARG A 8 -30.76 29.70 27.77
CA ARG A 8 -29.77 29.91 26.71
C ARG A 8 -28.67 28.85 26.74
N ARG A 9 -28.09 28.58 27.92
CA ARG A 9 -27.00 27.60 28.06
C ARG A 9 -27.46 26.17 27.78
N ASP A 10 -28.57 25.78 28.40
CA ASP A 10 -28.97 24.37 28.44
C ASP A 10 -29.71 23.94 27.18
N VAL A 11 -30.38 24.88 26.49
CA VAL A 11 -31.22 24.57 25.33
C VAL A 11 -30.62 25.14 24.05
N LEU A 12 -30.31 26.44 23.99
CA LEU A 12 -29.88 27.08 22.74
C LEU A 12 -28.41 26.83 22.39
N ASP A 13 -27.50 26.95 23.37
CA ASP A 13 -26.07 26.69 23.17
C ASP A 13 -25.81 25.21 22.90
N ALA A 14 -26.52 24.31 23.61
CA ALA A 14 -26.49 22.88 23.36
C ALA A 14 -27.00 22.51 21.95
N ALA A 15 -28.11 23.10 21.49
CA ALA A 15 -28.63 22.91 20.14
C ALA A 15 -27.67 23.43 19.07
N ARG A 16 -27.00 24.55 19.33
CA ARG A 16 -26.00 25.11 18.42
C ARG A 16 -24.75 24.23 18.32
N ALA A 17 -24.27 23.68 19.44
CA ALA A 17 -23.15 22.74 19.45
C ALA A 17 -23.43 21.47 18.61
N ARG A 18 -24.71 21.11 18.47
CA ARG A 18 -25.20 20.00 17.62
C ARG A 18 -25.60 20.45 16.21
N GLY A 19 -24.99 21.52 15.69
CA GLY A 19 -25.20 21.95 14.30
C GLY A 19 -26.43 22.83 14.06
N ASN A 20 -26.98 23.48 15.08
CA ASN A 20 -28.21 24.28 15.03
C ASN A 20 -29.49 23.46 14.82
N ALA A 21 -29.52 22.22 15.28
CA ALA A 21 -30.74 21.40 15.27
C ALA A 21 -31.64 21.74 16.47
N PRO A 22 -32.94 22.04 16.27
CA PRO A 22 -33.89 22.22 17.36
C PRO A 22 -33.96 21.03 18.31
N PRO A 23 -34.07 21.22 19.64
CA PRO A 23 -34.23 20.12 20.58
C PRO A 23 -35.48 19.31 20.27
N ALA A 24 -35.37 18.00 20.10
CA ALA A 24 -36.50 17.15 19.72
C ALA A 24 -37.50 16.90 20.86
N ASP A 25 -37.04 16.96 22.12
CA ASP A 25 -37.93 16.96 23.28
C ASP A 25 -38.62 18.31 23.37
N LEU A 26 -39.93 18.32 23.08
CA LEU A 26 -40.71 19.54 23.04
C LEU A 26 -40.95 20.13 24.44
N LEU A 27 -40.92 19.31 25.50
CA LEU A 27 -41.05 19.81 26.87
C LEU A 27 -39.79 20.58 27.29
N VAL A 28 -38.62 20.06 26.94
CA VAL A 28 -37.33 20.76 27.15
C VAL A 28 -37.25 22.01 26.28
N ARG A 29 -37.65 21.91 25.00
CA ARG A 29 -37.65 23.03 24.04
C ARG A 29 -38.44 24.24 24.56
N TYR A 30 -39.58 24.00 25.19
CA TYR A 30 -40.44 25.04 25.77
C TYR A 30 -40.23 25.27 27.27
N ALA A 31 -39.20 24.67 27.88
CA ALA A 31 -38.87 24.80 29.31
C ALA A 31 -40.09 24.52 30.23
N LEU A 32 -40.82 23.44 29.95
CA LEU A 32 -41.99 23.00 30.72
C LEU A 32 -41.57 22.08 31.88
N PRO A 33 -42.07 22.30 33.11
CA PRO A 33 -41.72 21.47 34.27
C PRO A 33 -42.37 20.08 34.20
N GLY A 34 -41.69 19.05 34.70
CA GLY A 34 -42.05 17.63 34.48
C GLY A 34 -43.29 17.06 35.18
N LYS A 35 -43.96 17.77 36.10
CA LYS A 35 -45.18 17.26 36.77
C LYS A 35 -46.31 18.31 36.79
N ALA A 36 -47.48 17.93 36.27
CA ALA A 36 -48.72 18.69 36.40
C ALA A 36 -49.32 18.49 37.79
N ARG A 37 -49.89 19.55 38.37
CA ARG A 37 -50.65 19.47 39.65
C ARG A 37 -52.17 19.52 39.43
N ASP A 38 -52.65 20.07 38.29
CA ASP A 38 -54.07 20.15 37.89
C ASP A 38 -54.19 20.44 36.37
N ARG A 39 -55.11 19.80 35.63
CA ARG A 39 -55.16 19.82 34.14
C ARG A 39 -55.51 21.18 33.55
N GLU A 40 -56.58 21.82 34.03
CA GLU A 40 -57.06 23.07 33.43
C GLU A 40 -56.13 24.26 33.75
N GLN A 41 -55.52 24.23 34.94
CA GLN A 41 -54.51 25.20 35.33
C GLN A 41 -53.18 24.99 34.59
N ASP A 42 -52.84 23.75 34.26
CA ASP A 42 -51.64 23.38 33.51
C ASP A 42 -51.73 23.83 32.04
N ASP A 43 -52.88 23.70 31.37
CA ASP A 43 -53.03 24.19 29.98
C ASP A 43 -52.84 25.71 29.86
N ARG A 44 -53.40 26.49 30.81
CA ARG A 44 -53.18 27.95 30.85
C ARG A 44 -51.72 28.29 31.16
N GLN A 45 -51.06 27.54 32.04
CA GLN A 45 -49.64 27.72 32.36
C GLN A 45 -48.74 27.35 31.18
N VAL A 46 -49.07 26.30 30.44
CA VAL A 46 -48.37 25.87 29.22
C VAL A 46 -48.51 26.95 28.15
N ALA A 47 -49.71 27.43 27.87
CA ALA A 47 -49.94 28.50 26.88
C ALA A 47 -49.15 29.78 27.24
N ALA A 48 -49.17 30.19 28.52
CA ALA A 48 -48.38 31.34 28.98
C ALA A 48 -46.87 31.13 28.82
N ARG A 49 -46.36 29.91 29.11
CA ARG A 49 -44.94 29.58 28.95
C ARG A 49 -44.52 29.51 27.49
N LEU A 50 -45.35 28.95 26.61
CA LEU A 50 -45.12 28.94 25.16
C LEU A 50 -44.98 30.37 24.63
N ALA A 51 -45.89 31.27 25.01
CA ALA A 51 -45.83 32.69 24.63
C ALA A 51 -44.56 33.38 25.16
N GLU A 52 -44.17 33.13 26.41
CA GLU A 52 -42.95 33.66 27.03
C GLU A 52 -41.68 33.23 26.26
N VAL A 53 -41.58 31.95 25.88
CA VAL A 53 -40.44 31.38 25.14
C VAL A 53 -40.40 31.89 23.70
N VAL A 54 -41.52 31.95 23.00
CA VAL A 54 -41.59 32.45 21.62
C VAL A 54 -41.26 33.94 21.55
N ALA A 55 -41.73 34.73 22.53
CA ALA A 55 -41.35 36.13 22.66
C ALA A 55 -39.83 36.28 22.85
N TYR A 56 -39.24 35.45 23.71
CA TYR A 56 -37.79 35.42 23.92
C TYR A 56 -37.02 35.07 22.63
N TRP A 57 -37.46 34.06 21.87
CA TRP A 57 -36.86 33.71 20.58
C TRP A 57 -36.90 34.89 19.59
N ARG A 58 -38.05 35.56 19.46
CA ARG A 58 -38.20 36.73 18.58
C ARG A 58 -37.27 37.88 18.97
N THR A 59 -37.11 38.14 20.27
CA THR A 59 -36.17 39.14 20.78
C THR A 59 -34.72 38.72 20.50
N LEU A 60 -34.35 37.46 20.74
CA LEU A 60 -32.98 36.97 20.54
C LEU A 60 -32.58 36.99 19.05
N ARG A 61 -33.53 36.71 18.14
CA ARG A 61 -33.34 36.79 16.68
C ARG A 61 -32.91 38.19 16.24
N GLN A 62 -33.50 39.23 16.84
CA GLN A 62 -33.20 40.63 16.53
C GLN A 62 -31.88 41.10 17.16
N GLN A 63 -31.57 40.62 18.37
CA GLN A 63 -30.41 41.10 19.13
C GLN A 63 -29.10 40.38 18.81
N LYS A 64 -29.14 39.09 18.45
CA LYS A 64 -27.93 38.26 18.27
C LYS A 64 -28.00 37.44 16.99
N LYS A 65 -27.30 37.91 15.93
CA LYS A 65 -27.20 37.21 14.63
C LYS A 65 -26.71 35.76 14.75
N THR A 66 -25.95 35.44 15.80
CA THR A 66 -25.40 34.10 16.05
C THR A 66 -26.46 33.01 16.22
N TYR A 67 -27.66 33.32 16.71
CA TYR A 67 -28.75 32.34 16.90
C TYR A 67 -29.82 32.40 15.81
N ALA A 68 -29.69 33.31 14.82
CA ALA A 68 -30.76 33.59 13.87
C ALA A 68 -31.24 32.34 13.12
N LYS A 69 -30.32 31.52 12.60
CA LYS A 69 -30.65 30.27 11.87
C LYS A 69 -31.40 29.25 12.74
N LEU A 70 -30.96 29.04 13.98
CA LEU A 70 -31.60 28.12 14.92
C LEU A 70 -33.00 28.62 15.31
N ILE A 71 -33.14 29.93 15.54
CA ILE A 71 -34.43 30.53 15.89
C ILE A 71 -35.41 30.49 14.72
N ASP A 72 -34.95 30.73 13.50
CA ASP A 72 -35.79 30.60 12.31
C ASP A 72 -36.38 29.18 12.22
N ALA A 73 -35.55 28.14 12.42
CA ALA A 73 -36.02 26.75 12.48
C ALA A 73 -37.02 26.51 13.62
N LEU A 74 -36.75 27.03 14.83
CA LEU A 74 -37.65 26.90 15.98
C LEU A 74 -39.02 27.58 15.74
N LEU A 75 -39.04 28.76 15.12
CA LEU A 75 -40.26 29.49 14.82
C LEU A 75 -41.08 28.82 13.72
N ILE A 76 -40.43 28.25 12.71
CA ILE A 76 -41.08 27.45 11.66
C ILE A 76 -41.74 26.21 12.29
N GLU A 77 -40.98 25.41 13.05
CA GLU A 77 -41.53 24.22 13.71
C GLU A 77 -42.63 24.57 14.72
N HIS A 78 -42.54 25.71 15.42
CA HIS A 78 -43.58 26.18 16.31
C HIS A 78 -44.89 26.47 15.57
N ALA A 79 -44.83 27.16 14.43
CA ALA A 79 -46.00 27.43 13.59
C ALA A 79 -46.62 26.13 13.03
N ASP A 80 -45.80 25.11 12.74
CA ASP A 80 -46.28 23.80 12.31
C ASP A 80 -47.02 23.08 13.43
N LEU A 81 -46.49 23.11 14.64
CA LEU A 81 -47.13 22.53 15.84
C LEU A 81 -48.43 23.27 16.20
N GLU A 82 -48.47 24.59 16.03
CA GLU A 82 -49.68 25.40 16.22
C GLU A 82 -50.77 25.01 15.21
N ARG A 83 -50.41 24.91 13.92
CA ARG A 83 -51.33 24.45 12.86
C ARG A 83 -51.83 23.03 13.08
N ALA A 84 -51.00 22.16 13.64
CA ALA A 84 -51.37 20.79 13.97
C ALA A 84 -52.22 20.67 15.25
N GLY A 85 -52.40 21.76 16.01
CA GLY A 85 -53.20 21.76 17.25
C GLY A 85 -52.56 20.98 18.41
N VAL A 86 -51.24 20.78 18.39
CA VAL A 86 -50.52 19.94 19.37
C VAL A 86 -49.85 20.75 20.48
N LEU A 87 -50.07 22.07 20.55
CA LEU A 87 -49.52 22.97 21.58
C LEU A 87 -50.22 22.85 22.95
N THR A 88 -50.60 21.64 23.33
CA THR A 88 -51.07 21.27 24.68
C THR A 88 -50.03 20.37 25.34
N ARG A 89 -50.07 20.20 26.66
CA ARG A 89 -49.08 19.32 27.31
C ARG A 89 -49.13 17.88 26.80
N ASP A 90 -50.33 17.34 26.70
CA ASP A 90 -50.56 15.98 26.21
C ASP A 90 -50.15 15.87 24.73
N GLY A 91 -50.48 16.88 23.92
CA GLY A 91 -50.07 16.96 22.51
C GLY A 91 -48.55 17.01 22.33
N LEU A 92 -47.84 17.86 23.10
CA LEU A 92 -46.39 17.96 23.08
C LEU A 92 -45.71 16.68 23.59
N THR A 93 -46.29 16.02 24.58
CA THR A 93 -45.78 14.75 25.11
C THR A 93 -45.96 13.61 24.11
N GLU A 94 -47.14 13.51 23.50
CA GLU A 94 -47.44 12.52 22.46
C GLU A 94 -46.58 12.74 21.22
N GLU A 95 -46.44 13.98 20.78
CA GLU A 95 -45.59 14.36 19.65
C GLU A 95 -44.11 14.06 19.93
N THR A 96 -43.63 14.34 21.15
CA THR A 96 -42.27 13.98 21.56
C THR A 96 -42.07 12.47 21.51
N ARG A 97 -43.05 11.68 22.00
CA ARG A 97 -43.00 10.22 21.93
C ARG A 97 -42.98 9.73 20.48
N ARG A 98 -43.88 10.24 19.65
CA ARG A 98 -43.95 9.93 18.21
C ARG A 98 -42.62 10.17 17.51
N ARG A 99 -42.00 11.34 17.73
CA ARG A 99 -40.68 11.68 17.16
C ARG A 99 -39.58 10.72 17.63
N VAL A 100 -39.58 10.32 18.91
CA VAL A 100 -38.64 9.33 19.45
C VAL A 100 -38.86 7.96 18.81
N ASP A 101 -40.11 7.54 18.63
CA ASP A 101 -40.45 6.25 18.02
C ASP A 101 -40.09 6.21 16.54
N GLU A 102 -40.39 7.27 15.78
CA GLU A 102 -39.99 7.43 14.38
C GLU A 102 -38.46 7.42 14.21
N ALA A 103 -37.75 8.18 15.05
CA ALA A 103 -36.29 8.20 15.05
C ALA A 103 -35.71 6.82 15.42
N THR A 104 -36.29 6.13 16.41
CA THR A 104 -35.89 4.78 16.81
C THR A 104 -36.12 3.79 15.67
N ALA A 105 -37.27 3.85 14.99
CA ALA A 105 -37.59 2.99 13.87
C ALA A 105 -36.66 3.24 12.67
N TRP A 106 -36.37 4.51 12.36
CA TRP A 106 -35.40 4.88 11.32
C TRP A 106 -34.00 4.36 11.66
N LEU A 107 -33.50 4.61 12.87
CA LEU A 107 -32.20 4.11 13.34
C LEU A 107 -32.13 2.59 13.28
N THR A 108 -33.19 1.89 13.68
CA THR A 108 -33.25 0.43 13.64
C THR A 108 -33.14 -0.10 12.21
N ARG A 109 -33.77 0.57 11.24
CA ARG A 109 -33.60 0.22 9.81
C ARG A 109 -32.17 0.47 9.34
N GLN A 110 -31.58 1.63 9.66
CA GLN A 110 -30.20 1.95 9.28
C GLN A 110 -29.19 0.98 9.90
N ALA A 111 -29.33 0.67 11.19
CA ALA A 111 -28.51 -0.31 11.90
C ALA A 111 -28.62 -1.71 11.26
N GLY A 112 -29.84 -2.11 10.85
CA GLY A 112 -30.05 -3.36 10.11
C GLY A 112 -29.33 -3.41 8.78
N THR A 113 -29.35 -2.32 8.00
CA THR A 113 -28.60 -2.22 6.74
C THR A 113 -27.09 -2.24 6.97
N LEU A 114 -26.60 -1.51 7.98
CA LEU A 114 -25.17 -1.48 8.33
C LEU A 114 -24.67 -2.86 8.76
N ALA A 115 -25.43 -3.58 9.58
CA ALA A 115 -25.06 -4.92 10.06
C ALA A 115 -24.86 -5.96 8.93
N GLN A 116 -25.40 -5.71 7.73
CA GLN A 116 -25.19 -6.56 6.56
C GLN A 116 -23.80 -6.38 5.95
N THR A 117 -23.22 -5.18 6.05
CA THR A 117 -22.00 -4.80 5.33
C THR A 117 -20.80 -4.57 6.26
N THR A 118 -21.06 -4.19 7.51
CA THR A 118 -20.04 -3.85 8.50
C THR A 118 -20.48 -4.26 9.92
N THR A 119 -19.49 -4.54 10.76
CA THR A 119 -19.66 -4.80 12.20
C THR A 119 -19.31 -3.59 13.05
N GLY A 120 -18.82 -2.51 12.43
CA GLY A 120 -18.52 -1.27 13.11
C GLY A 120 -18.68 -0.03 12.23
N ILE A 121 -18.72 1.13 12.87
CA ILE A 121 -18.71 2.44 12.23
C ILE A 121 -17.75 3.38 12.97
N ASN A 122 -17.15 4.32 12.26
CA ASN A 122 -16.31 5.35 12.88
C ASN A 122 -17.16 6.44 13.54
N ARG A 123 -16.52 7.30 14.35
CA ARG A 123 -17.19 8.41 15.03
C ARG A 123 -17.94 9.35 14.07
N ALA A 124 -17.38 9.64 12.90
CA ALA A 124 -18.01 10.54 11.94
C ALA A 124 -19.33 9.97 11.38
N ALA A 125 -19.35 8.68 11.03
CA ALA A 125 -20.57 7.98 10.59
C ALA A 125 -21.59 7.87 11.72
N PHE A 126 -21.14 7.67 12.96
CA PHE A 126 -22.01 7.72 14.13
C PHE A 126 -22.65 9.11 14.30
N ASP A 127 -21.89 10.20 14.14
CA ASP A 127 -22.41 11.56 14.24
C ASP A 127 -23.44 11.86 13.13
N VAL A 128 -23.28 11.29 11.93
CA VAL A 128 -24.29 11.38 10.86
C VAL A 128 -25.61 10.70 11.28
N LEU A 129 -25.56 9.51 11.88
CA LEU A 129 -26.75 8.82 12.38
C LEU A 129 -27.41 9.59 13.53
N LEU A 130 -26.61 10.15 14.43
CA LEU A 130 -27.07 10.96 15.56
C LEU A 130 -27.80 12.23 15.06
N ASN A 131 -27.24 12.89 14.06
CA ASN A 131 -27.84 14.07 13.44
C ASN A 131 -29.09 13.71 12.61
N GLY A 132 -29.05 12.58 11.88
CA GLY A 132 -30.19 12.07 11.09
C GLY A 132 -31.40 11.68 11.95
N ALA A 133 -31.17 11.29 13.20
CA ALA A 133 -32.24 11.06 14.19
C ALA A 133 -32.89 12.37 14.71
N GLY A 134 -32.50 13.54 14.18
CA GLY A 134 -33.12 14.83 14.49
C GLY A 134 -32.97 15.27 15.95
N GLY A 135 -32.00 14.70 16.68
CA GLY A 135 -31.82 14.97 18.12
C GLY A 135 -32.85 14.32 19.05
N ALA A 136 -33.75 13.46 18.54
CA ALA A 136 -34.76 12.75 19.33
C ALA A 136 -34.18 11.62 20.18
N CYS A 137 -33.06 11.05 19.76
CA CYS A 137 -32.36 10.02 20.50
C CYS A 137 -31.07 10.56 21.12
N SER A 138 -30.77 10.15 22.35
CA SER A 138 -29.49 10.42 23.00
C SER A 138 -28.38 9.56 22.41
N ASP A 139 -27.12 10.00 22.52
CA ASP A 139 -25.92 9.25 22.11
C ASP A 139 -25.96 7.80 22.66
N ALA A 140 -26.24 7.65 23.96
CA ALA A 140 -26.37 6.34 24.61
C ALA A 140 -27.49 5.46 24.01
N ARG A 141 -28.60 6.06 23.57
CA ARG A 141 -29.70 5.32 22.93
C ARG A 141 -29.32 4.88 21.52
N VAL A 142 -28.67 5.74 20.73
CA VAL A 142 -28.16 5.38 19.40
C VAL A 142 -27.14 4.24 19.50
N ARG A 143 -26.19 4.34 20.45
CA ARG A 143 -25.22 3.26 20.73
C ARG A 143 -25.90 1.94 21.08
N ARG A 144 -26.93 1.97 21.93
CA ARG A 144 -27.70 0.77 22.29
C ARG A 144 -28.36 0.15 21.06
N ILE A 145 -29.04 0.93 20.24
CA ILE A 145 -29.71 0.44 19.02
C ILE A 145 -28.70 -0.19 18.04
N LEU A 146 -27.52 0.42 17.88
CA LEU A 146 -26.45 -0.14 17.07
C LEU A 146 -25.91 -1.46 17.66
N ALA A 147 -25.64 -1.48 18.97
CA ALA A 147 -25.15 -2.66 19.67
C ALA A 147 -26.14 -3.84 19.64
N ASP A 148 -27.45 -3.58 19.77
CA ASP A 148 -28.51 -4.59 19.65
C ASP A 148 -28.53 -5.26 18.27
N ARG A 149 -27.92 -4.61 17.25
CA ARG A 149 -27.73 -5.15 15.90
C ARG A 149 -26.30 -5.59 15.61
N GLY A 150 -25.43 -5.64 16.62
CA GLY A 150 -24.04 -6.06 16.48
C GLY A 150 -23.12 -5.04 15.83
N VAL A 151 -23.53 -3.77 15.72
CA VAL A 151 -22.70 -2.69 15.15
C VAL A 151 -22.03 -1.91 16.28
N ARG A 152 -20.70 -1.86 16.27
CA ARG A 152 -19.89 -1.15 17.27
C ARG A 152 -19.44 0.23 16.77
N VAL A 153 -19.20 1.15 17.69
CA VAL A 153 -18.67 2.49 17.36
C VAL A 153 -17.19 2.51 17.69
N VAL A 154 -16.36 2.70 16.66
CA VAL A 154 -14.91 2.82 16.79
C VAL A 154 -14.57 4.30 16.99
N GLU A 155 -14.16 4.63 18.22
CA GLU A 155 -13.88 6.02 18.63
C GLU A 155 -12.55 6.53 18.08
N ARG A 156 -11.52 5.68 18.06
CA ARG A 156 -10.17 6.04 17.65
C ARG A 156 -9.86 5.40 16.29
N ALA A 157 -9.56 6.22 15.30
CA ALA A 157 -9.11 5.76 13.99
C ALA A 157 -7.75 5.05 14.10
N TRP A 158 -7.51 4.04 13.26
CA TRP A 158 -6.18 3.47 13.06
C TRP A 158 -5.31 4.43 12.26
N GLU A 159 -4.07 4.58 12.72
CA GLU A 159 -3.01 5.28 11.98
C GLU A 159 -2.33 4.23 11.09
N LEU A 160 -2.65 4.26 9.80
CA LEU A 160 -2.08 3.34 8.81
C LEU A 160 -0.85 3.99 8.18
N PRO A 161 0.29 3.28 8.08
CA PRO A 161 1.47 3.80 7.39
C PRO A 161 1.16 4.15 5.93
N ASP A 162 1.70 5.29 5.47
CA ASP A 162 1.46 5.79 4.12
C ASP A 162 2.44 5.23 3.09
N THR A 163 3.63 4.82 3.52
CA THR A 163 4.72 4.37 2.67
C THR A 163 5.28 3.04 3.14
N ALA A 164 5.78 2.25 2.18
CA ALA A 164 6.40 0.96 2.48
C ALA A 164 7.67 1.17 3.32
N PRO A 165 7.81 0.46 4.46
CA PRO A 165 9.03 0.48 5.24
C PRO A 165 10.23 -0.04 4.41
N PRO A 166 11.44 0.55 4.54
CA PRO A 166 12.59 0.19 3.69
C PRO A 166 12.95 -1.30 3.66
N ALA A 167 12.76 -2.01 4.78
CA ALA A 167 13.06 -3.43 4.93
C ALA A 167 12.03 -4.37 4.28
N TYR A 168 10.85 -3.86 3.90
CA TYR A 168 9.73 -4.69 3.44
C TYR A 168 10.00 -5.44 2.14
N ARG A 169 10.74 -4.84 1.18
CA ARG A 169 11.05 -5.51 -0.10
C ARG A 169 11.86 -6.79 0.10
N THR A 170 12.93 -6.71 0.88
CA THR A 170 13.78 -7.88 1.20
C THR A 170 12.99 -8.93 1.98
N LEU A 171 12.19 -8.48 2.94
CA LEU A 171 11.36 -9.35 3.76
C LEU A 171 10.32 -10.11 2.92
N SER A 172 9.57 -9.42 2.06
CA SER A 172 8.50 -10.02 1.24
C SER A 172 9.03 -11.06 0.25
N ALA A 173 10.24 -10.87 -0.29
CA ALA A 173 10.89 -11.88 -1.13
C ALA A 173 11.21 -13.15 -0.35
N GLY A 174 11.78 -13.03 0.86
CA GLY A 174 12.09 -14.16 1.73
C GLY A 174 10.84 -14.92 2.20
N LEU A 175 9.75 -14.22 2.54
CA LEU A 175 8.49 -14.86 2.93
C LEU A 175 7.90 -15.73 1.81
N ARG A 176 7.91 -15.23 0.55
CA ARG A 176 7.43 -16.01 -0.60
C ARG A 176 8.23 -17.29 -0.81
N GLN A 177 9.55 -17.22 -0.66
CA GLN A 177 10.42 -18.40 -0.79
C GLN A 177 10.17 -19.43 0.32
N LEU A 178 9.93 -18.96 1.55
CA LEU A 178 9.66 -19.80 2.72
C LEU A 178 8.20 -20.24 2.85
N ARG A 179 7.30 -19.71 2.00
CA ARG A 179 5.84 -19.90 2.07
C ARG A 179 5.25 -19.52 3.44
N LEU A 180 5.85 -18.54 4.09
CA LEU A 180 5.32 -17.93 5.30
C LEU A 180 4.36 -16.80 4.91
N ARG A 181 3.31 -16.60 5.70
CA ARG A 181 2.32 -15.54 5.50
C ARG A 181 2.77 -14.24 6.14
N LEU A 182 3.42 -14.33 7.29
CA LEU A 182 3.91 -13.19 8.07
C LEU A 182 5.32 -13.47 8.58
N SER A 183 6.14 -12.43 8.69
CA SER A 183 7.51 -12.55 9.20
C SER A 183 7.59 -12.97 10.66
N ALA A 184 6.56 -12.66 11.46
CA ALA A 184 6.43 -13.14 12.84
C ALA A 184 6.44 -14.68 12.92
N GLU A 185 5.94 -15.39 11.89
CA GLU A 185 5.94 -16.86 11.84
C GLU A 185 7.38 -17.42 11.83
N ALA A 186 8.35 -16.67 11.31
CA ALA A 186 9.77 -17.05 11.33
C ALA A 186 10.40 -17.01 12.73
N VAL A 187 9.84 -16.20 13.65
CA VAL A 187 10.38 -16.00 15.01
C VAL A 187 9.69 -16.93 16.01
N VAL A 188 8.36 -16.93 16.00
CA VAL A 188 7.53 -17.58 17.03
C VAL A 188 6.79 -18.83 16.54
N GLY A 189 6.84 -19.10 15.23
CA GLY A 189 6.16 -20.22 14.59
C GLY A 189 4.76 -19.86 14.10
N THR A 190 4.33 -20.52 13.02
CA THR A 190 3.00 -20.38 12.40
C THR A 190 1.87 -20.64 13.38
N ASP A 191 2.03 -21.65 14.23
CA ASP A 191 1.03 -22.09 15.20
C ASP A 191 0.76 -21.02 16.29
N ALA A 192 1.79 -20.29 16.71
CA ALA A 192 1.65 -19.22 17.69
C ALA A 192 0.96 -17.98 17.09
N VAL A 193 1.28 -17.61 15.85
CA VAL A 193 0.64 -16.50 15.13
C VAL A 193 -0.84 -16.83 14.86
N GLY A 194 -1.13 -18.05 14.39
CA GLY A 194 -2.49 -18.50 14.09
C GLY A 194 -3.41 -18.58 15.32
N ARG A 195 -2.86 -18.71 16.53
CA ARG A 195 -3.65 -18.67 17.78
C ARG A 195 -4.10 -17.26 18.20
N GLY A 196 -3.55 -16.20 17.60
CA GLY A 196 -3.99 -14.84 17.89
C GLY A 196 -2.85 -13.84 18.12
N PHE A 197 -2.93 -12.69 17.46
CA PHE A 197 -2.12 -11.50 17.73
C PHE A 197 -2.94 -10.20 17.63
N ARG A 198 -2.38 -9.13 18.19
CA ARG A 198 -2.85 -7.74 18.11
C ARG A 198 -1.77 -6.87 17.46
N LEU A 199 -2.17 -5.78 16.83
CA LEU A 199 -1.33 -4.81 16.11
C LEU A 199 -1.51 -3.37 16.60
N ARG A 200 -2.67 -3.02 17.19
CA ARG A 200 -3.03 -1.62 17.47
C ARG A 200 -2.00 -0.88 18.32
N ASP A 201 -1.46 -1.55 19.34
CA ASP A 201 -0.46 -1.02 20.26
C ASP A 201 0.87 -1.79 20.11
N GLY A 202 1.21 -2.09 18.84
CA GLY A 202 2.34 -2.91 18.42
C GLY A 202 2.00 -4.39 18.30
N PHE A 203 2.89 -5.16 17.67
CA PHE A 203 2.67 -6.58 17.43
C PHE A 203 2.76 -7.38 18.73
N ARG A 204 1.63 -7.94 19.18
CA ARG A 204 1.51 -8.65 20.45
C ARG A 204 0.80 -9.97 20.30
N LEU A 205 1.45 -11.06 20.70
CA LEU A 205 0.84 -12.38 20.76
C LEU A 205 -0.17 -12.46 21.91
N VAL A 206 -1.31 -13.09 21.66
CA VAL A 206 -2.34 -13.35 22.67
C VAL A 206 -2.00 -14.57 23.51
N THR A 207 -1.29 -15.54 22.92
CA THR A 207 -0.90 -16.79 23.57
C THR A 207 0.61 -16.92 23.66
N ALA A 208 1.09 -17.72 24.62
CA ALA A 208 2.50 -18.03 24.70
C ALA A 208 2.94 -18.87 23.49
N SER A 209 4.21 -18.73 23.14
CA SER A 209 4.88 -19.47 22.09
C SER A 209 6.09 -20.22 22.65
N PRO A 210 6.61 -21.24 21.94
CA PRO A 210 7.90 -21.84 22.29
C PRO A 210 9.07 -20.84 22.32
N ALA A 211 8.92 -19.69 21.64
CA ALA A 211 9.92 -18.62 21.59
C ALA A 211 9.78 -17.58 22.71
N GLY A 212 8.71 -17.61 23.51
CA GLY A 212 8.49 -16.63 24.58
C GLY A 212 7.03 -16.52 25.06
N PRO A 213 6.79 -15.76 26.16
CA PRO A 213 5.46 -15.58 26.72
C PRO A 213 4.52 -14.81 25.79
N ALA A 214 3.22 -14.84 26.09
CA ALA A 214 2.26 -13.93 25.46
C ALA A 214 2.69 -12.48 25.72
N GLY A 215 2.53 -11.60 24.72
CA GLY A 215 3.01 -10.22 24.81
C GLY A 215 3.70 -9.73 23.54
N PRO A 216 4.43 -8.60 23.62
CA PRO A 216 5.04 -7.97 22.46
C PRO A 216 6.13 -8.85 21.85
N LEU A 217 6.23 -8.83 20.52
CA LEU A 217 7.39 -9.40 19.82
C LEU A 217 8.62 -8.54 20.14
N THR A 218 9.56 -9.09 20.91
CA THR A 218 10.72 -8.34 21.40
C THR A 218 11.95 -8.57 20.54
N GLY A 219 12.87 -7.60 20.53
CA GLY A 219 14.18 -7.75 19.88
C GLY A 219 14.97 -8.95 20.41
N LYS A 220 14.78 -9.34 21.67
CA LYS A 220 15.36 -10.56 22.24
C LYS A 220 14.84 -11.82 21.54
N MET A 221 13.52 -11.94 21.33
CA MET A 221 12.95 -13.10 20.64
C MET A 221 13.47 -13.21 19.20
N ILE A 222 13.68 -12.08 18.53
CA ILE A 222 14.28 -12.02 17.19
C ILE A 222 15.75 -12.46 17.25
N ALA A 223 16.53 -11.97 18.21
CA ALA A 223 17.92 -12.39 18.40
C ALA A 223 18.04 -13.89 18.69
N ASP A 224 17.18 -14.43 19.56
CA ASP A 224 17.11 -15.87 19.87
C ASP A 224 16.72 -16.69 18.61
N ALA A 225 15.92 -16.14 17.69
CA ALA A 225 15.63 -16.77 16.41
C ALA A 225 16.83 -16.73 15.44
N VAL A 226 17.58 -15.64 15.40
CA VAL A 226 18.83 -15.51 14.62
C VAL A 226 19.86 -16.54 15.10
N GLU A 227 20.05 -16.69 16.41
CA GLU A 227 20.98 -17.67 16.98
C GLU A 227 20.58 -19.11 16.64
N ARG A 228 19.28 -19.44 16.74
CA ARG A 228 18.76 -20.75 16.32
C ARG A 228 18.97 -21.02 14.83
N SER A 229 18.89 -20.00 13.98
CA SER A 229 19.15 -20.13 12.53
C SER A 229 20.64 -20.38 12.24
N ALA A 230 21.55 -19.76 13.01
CA ALA A 230 22.99 -19.91 12.82
C ALA A 230 23.47 -21.37 12.92
N GLY A 231 22.82 -22.19 13.76
CA GLY A 231 23.13 -23.61 13.93
C GLY A 231 22.56 -24.54 12.85
N ARG A 232 21.79 -24.05 11.87
CA ARG A 232 21.18 -24.88 10.81
C ARG A 232 22.15 -25.17 9.66
N ALA A 233 21.96 -26.32 9.02
CA ALA A 233 22.66 -26.70 7.79
C ALA A 233 22.41 -25.68 6.66
N ARG A 234 23.42 -25.41 5.84
CA ARG A 234 23.32 -24.44 4.74
C ARG A 234 22.50 -25.01 3.58
N ASP A 235 21.36 -24.39 3.32
CA ASP A 235 20.53 -24.59 2.14
C ASP A 235 19.88 -23.26 1.70
N GLU A 236 19.15 -23.27 0.59
CA GLU A 236 18.45 -22.08 0.06
C GLU A 236 17.39 -21.55 1.04
N GLY A 237 16.76 -22.43 1.81
CA GLY A 237 15.78 -22.05 2.84
C GLY A 237 16.42 -21.28 4.01
N LYS A 238 17.63 -21.66 4.41
CA LYS A 238 18.41 -20.96 5.43
C LYS A 238 18.76 -19.54 5.00
N ALA A 239 19.20 -19.35 3.75
CA ALA A 239 19.54 -18.00 3.25
C ALA A 239 18.32 -17.08 3.25
N ALA A 240 17.15 -17.58 2.83
CA ALA A 240 15.90 -16.82 2.88
C ALA A 240 15.48 -16.48 4.32
N LEU A 241 15.60 -17.43 5.24
CA LEU A 241 15.29 -17.24 6.65
C LEU A 241 16.21 -16.21 7.31
N ASP A 242 17.52 -16.31 7.06
CA ASP A 242 18.50 -15.36 7.59
C ASP A 242 18.22 -13.94 7.06
N GLY A 243 17.79 -13.79 5.80
CA GLY A 243 17.36 -12.51 5.24
C GLY A 243 16.13 -11.91 5.93
N VAL A 244 15.10 -12.73 6.21
CA VAL A 244 13.90 -12.29 6.95
C VAL A 244 14.26 -11.87 8.37
N LEU A 245 15.04 -12.68 9.08
CA LEU A 245 15.45 -12.40 10.46
C LEU A 245 16.35 -11.17 10.54
N ALA A 246 17.23 -10.93 9.56
CA ALA A 246 18.05 -9.73 9.48
C ALA A 246 17.19 -8.47 9.28
N ALA A 247 16.17 -8.52 8.41
CA ALA A 247 15.25 -7.41 8.19
C ALA A 247 14.45 -7.07 9.47
N LEU A 248 13.99 -8.09 10.20
CA LEU A 248 13.33 -7.91 11.50
C LEU A 248 14.26 -7.35 12.57
N ALA A 249 15.50 -7.85 12.64
CA ALA A 249 16.50 -7.37 13.59
C ALA A 249 16.88 -5.91 13.32
N GLU A 250 16.97 -5.50 12.06
CA GLU A 250 17.20 -4.10 11.68
C GLU A 250 16.03 -3.21 12.12
N ALA A 251 14.79 -3.60 11.82
CA ALA A 251 13.60 -2.85 12.19
C ALA A 251 13.40 -2.75 13.72
N ALA A 252 13.84 -3.76 14.47
CA ALA A 252 13.75 -3.80 15.93
C ALA A 252 14.73 -2.84 16.65
N ARG A 253 15.70 -2.24 15.94
CA ARG A 253 16.65 -1.28 16.55
C ARG A 253 15.99 0.06 16.90
N ASP A 254 14.99 0.47 16.11
CA ASP A 254 14.30 1.74 16.28
C ASP A 254 12.90 1.50 16.87
N PRO A 255 12.50 2.24 17.92
CA PRO A 255 11.15 2.16 18.47
C PRO A 255 10.08 2.45 17.41
N GLY A 256 9.07 1.57 17.32
CA GLY A 256 7.93 1.72 16.40
C GLY A 256 8.16 1.21 14.97
N ARG A 257 9.40 1.14 14.47
CA ARG A 257 9.66 0.65 13.09
C ARG A 257 9.31 -0.81 12.88
N LEU A 258 9.53 -1.65 13.89
CA LEU A 258 9.12 -3.05 13.86
C LEU A 258 7.59 -3.19 13.78
N ASP A 259 6.88 -2.37 14.56
CA ASP A 259 5.41 -2.39 14.58
C ASP A 259 4.84 -1.91 13.24
N ASP A 260 5.39 -0.84 12.67
CA ASP A 260 5.02 -0.34 11.34
C ASP A 260 5.28 -1.37 10.24
N LEU A 261 6.41 -2.09 10.32
CA LEU A 261 6.75 -3.15 9.37
C LEU A 261 5.73 -4.29 9.42
N LEU A 262 5.37 -4.76 10.62
CA LEU A 262 4.42 -5.85 10.81
C LEU A 262 2.99 -5.45 10.45
N LEU A 263 2.59 -4.21 10.76
CA LEU A 263 1.31 -3.65 10.31
C LEU A 263 1.26 -3.55 8.78
N TRP A 264 2.34 -3.09 8.15
CA TRP A 264 2.43 -3.00 6.69
C TRP A 264 2.32 -4.37 6.03
N GLU A 265 2.96 -5.41 6.57
CA GLU A 265 2.84 -6.79 6.05
C GLU A 265 1.38 -7.27 6.01
N VAL A 266 0.63 -7.06 7.10
CA VAL A 266 -0.79 -7.45 7.14
C VAL A 266 -1.61 -6.63 6.15
N MET A 267 -1.36 -5.32 6.05
CA MET A 267 -2.03 -4.46 5.06
C MET A 267 -1.77 -4.93 3.63
N GLU A 268 -0.56 -5.36 3.31
CA GLU A 268 -0.19 -5.83 1.98
C GLU A 268 -0.89 -7.13 1.59
N VAL A 269 -1.09 -8.04 2.55
CA VAL A 269 -1.88 -9.26 2.32
C VAL A 269 -3.35 -8.92 2.01
N LEU A 270 -3.90 -7.90 2.67
CA LEU A 270 -5.30 -7.49 2.51
C LEU A 270 -5.53 -6.51 1.33
N ARG A 271 -4.48 -5.83 0.87
CA ARG A 271 -4.53 -4.77 -0.15
C ARG A 271 -5.25 -5.20 -1.43
N PRO A 272 -5.00 -6.38 -2.04
CA PRO A 272 -5.70 -6.78 -3.26
C PRO A 272 -7.21 -6.87 -3.08
N GLY A 273 -7.67 -7.33 -1.91
CA GLY A 273 -9.09 -7.39 -1.58
C GLY A 273 -9.70 -6.00 -1.38
N ALA A 274 -8.97 -5.10 -0.73
CA ALA A 274 -9.40 -3.73 -0.52
C ALA A 274 -9.51 -2.96 -1.85
N GLU A 275 -8.53 -3.13 -2.74
CA GLU A 275 -8.52 -2.53 -4.08
C GLU A 275 -9.60 -3.11 -5.00
N ALA A 276 -9.93 -4.39 -4.83
CA ALA A 276 -11.07 -5.03 -5.51
C ALA A 276 -12.43 -4.58 -4.95
N GLY A 277 -12.47 -3.76 -3.90
CA GLY A 277 -13.70 -3.25 -3.31
C GLY A 277 -14.46 -4.28 -2.46
N LEU A 278 -13.77 -5.29 -1.90
CA LEU A 278 -14.39 -6.24 -0.99
C LEU A 278 -14.97 -5.53 0.25
N ALA A 279 -16.10 -6.06 0.74
CA ALA A 279 -16.74 -5.52 1.93
C ALA A 279 -15.82 -5.63 3.16
N PRO A 280 -15.85 -4.67 4.10
CA PRO A 280 -15.01 -4.69 5.31
C PRO A 280 -15.10 -6.00 6.09
N LYS A 281 -16.29 -6.62 6.14
CA LYS A 281 -16.50 -7.91 6.81
C LYS A 281 -15.69 -9.06 6.19
N VAL A 282 -15.51 -9.07 4.87
CA VAL A 282 -14.72 -10.08 4.16
C VAL A 282 -13.24 -9.88 4.43
N LEU A 283 -12.76 -8.62 4.37
CA LEU A 283 -11.39 -8.27 4.71
C LEU A 283 -11.06 -8.59 6.18
N ALA A 284 -11.99 -8.35 7.09
CA ALA A 284 -11.84 -8.72 8.50
C ALA A 284 -11.71 -10.25 8.68
N GLY A 285 -12.48 -11.04 7.92
CA GLY A 285 -12.32 -12.49 7.89
C GLY A 285 -10.92 -12.92 7.43
N GLN A 286 -10.42 -12.34 6.34
CA GLN A 286 -9.05 -12.61 5.85
C GLN A 286 -7.98 -12.22 6.88
N ALA A 287 -8.16 -11.10 7.57
CA ALA A 287 -7.25 -10.67 8.62
C ALA A 287 -7.30 -11.60 9.84
N ALA A 288 -8.49 -12.09 10.20
CA ALA A 288 -8.65 -13.09 11.25
C ALA A 288 -8.02 -14.44 10.90
N ASP A 289 -8.07 -14.86 9.62
CA ASP A 289 -7.40 -16.07 9.13
C ASP A 289 -5.87 -15.99 9.22
N LEU A 290 -5.30 -14.78 9.22
CA LEU A 290 -3.88 -14.55 9.51
C LEU A 290 -3.56 -14.74 10.99
N GLY A 291 -4.56 -14.65 11.87
CA GLY A 291 -4.43 -14.69 13.32
C GLY A 291 -4.69 -13.36 14.02
N LEU A 292 -5.11 -12.30 13.31
CA LEU A 292 -5.46 -11.04 13.96
C LEU A 292 -6.74 -11.21 14.78
N VAL A 293 -6.76 -10.71 16.02
CA VAL A 293 -7.97 -10.78 16.87
C VAL A 293 -9.15 -10.09 16.18
N ALA A 294 -10.32 -10.73 16.22
CA ALA A 294 -11.53 -10.32 15.49
C ALA A 294 -11.84 -8.81 15.61
N ASP A 295 -11.72 -8.25 16.82
CA ASP A 295 -11.98 -6.83 17.06
C ASP A 295 -11.04 -5.91 16.26
N GLU A 296 -9.73 -6.21 16.26
CA GLU A 296 -8.74 -5.43 15.52
C GLU A 296 -8.77 -5.73 14.02
N ALA A 297 -9.16 -6.94 13.63
CA ALA A 297 -9.37 -7.32 12.24
C ALA A 297 -10.49 -6.49 11.59
N GLU A 298 -11.60 -6.33 12.31
CA GLU A 298 -12.71 -5.47 11.89
C GLU A 298 -12.29 -4.00 11.79
N GLU A 299 -11.58 -3.49 12.80
CA GLU A 299 -11.07 -2.11 12.81
C GLU A 299 -10.08 -1.83 11.66
N LEU A 300 -9.13 -2.75 11.42
CA LEU A 300 -8.18 -2.66 10.31
C LEU A 300 -8.91 -2.62 8.96
N ALA A 301 -9.82 -3.56 8.74
CA ALA A 301 -10.56 -3.66 7.50
C ALA A 301 -11.36 -2.38 7.21
N MET A 302 -12.03 -1.83 8.22
CA MET A 302 -12.72 -0.55 8.10
C MET A 302 -11.75 0.60 7.78
N ALA A 303 -10.59 0.66 8.44
CA ALA A 303 -9.60 1.69 8.18
C ALA A 303 -9.02 1.59 6.75
N MET A 304 -8.77 0.37 6.26
CA MET A 304 -8.30 0.13 4.89
C MET A 304 -9.36 0.47 3.84
N THR A 305 -10.62 0.09 4.04
CA THR A 305 -11.71 0.46 3.13
C THR A 305 -11.96 1.95 3.15
N ALA A 306 -11.90 2.60 4.31
CA ALA A 306 -12.00 4.06 4.41
C ALA A 306 -10.81 4.77 3.73
N ARG A 307 -9.61 4.18 3.77
CA ARG A 307 -8.42 4.66 3.05
C ARG A 307 -8.56 4.48 1.53
N GLY A 308 -9.12 3.36 1.07
CA GLY A 308 -9.46 3.15 -0.35
C GLY A 308 -10.64 4.00 -0.85
N ALA A 309 -11.54 4.39 0.06
CA ALA A 309 -12.65 5.30 -0.21
C ALA A 309 -12.26 6.79 -0.11
N ARG A 310 -11.18 7.13 0.62
CA ARG A 310 -10.48 8.41 0.48
C ARG A 310 -9.78 8.41 -0.89
N PRO A 311 -9.71 9.54 -1.60
CA PRO A 311 -9.12 9.57 -2.93
C PRO A 311 -7.60 9.39 -2.84
N GLY A 312 -7.14 8.14 -2.76
CA GLY A 312 -5.95 7.71 -3.48
C GLY A 312 -6.26 7.58 -4.97
N GLY A 313 -7.05 8.52 -5.51
CA GLY A 313 -7.63 8.48 -6.85
C GLY A 313 -6.56 8.58 -7.92
N VAL A 314 -6.92 9.11 -9.08
CA VAL A 314 -5.97 9.25 -10.20
C VAL A 314 -4.66 9.93 -9.77
N ALA A 315 -4.68 10.89 -8.83
CA ALA A 315 -3.49 11.54 -8.27
C ALA A 315 -2.56 10.59 -7.48
N GLY A 316 -3.10 9.67 -6.68
CA GLY A 316 -2.31 8.73 -5.89
C GLY A 316 -1.59 7.70 -6.78
N ARG A 317 -2.33 7.13 -7.72
CA ARG A 317 -1.79 6.20 -8.73
C ARG A 317 -0.77 6.86 -9.64
N LEU A 318 -0.96 8.13 -9.99
CA LEU A 318 -0.01 8.90 -10.78
C LEU A 318 1.30 9.12 -10.00
N GLY A 319 1.22 9.51 -8.72
CA GLY A 319 2.40 9.65 -7.87
C GLY A 319 3.15 8.33 -7.65
N GLU A 320 2.44 7.20 -7.59
CA GLU A 320 3.04 5.86 -7.55
C GLU A 320 3.71 5.49 -8.87
N ALA A 321 3.04 5.68 -10.00
CA ALA A 321 3.62 5.43 -11.32
C ALA A 321 4.92 6.22 -11.54
N LEU A 322 4.97 7.50 -11.13
CA LEU A 322 6.20 8.29 -11.20
C LEU A 322 7.32 7.74 -10.30
N ARG A 323 6.99 7.32 -9.07
CA ARG A 323 7.97 6.73 -8.13
C ARG A 323 8.52 5.40 -8.63
N ASP A 324 7.72 4.63 -9.34
CA ASP A 324 8.10 3.33 -9.91
C ASP A 324 8.82 3.45 -11.27
N GLY A 325 9.00 4.67 -11.79
CA GLY A 325 9.58 4.88 -13.12
C GLY A 325 8.66 4.41 -14.26
N ARG A 326 7.33 4.44 -14.06
CA ARG A 326 6.30 4.09 -15.05
C ARG A 326 5.70 5.34 -15.69
N LEU A 327 6.51 6.06 -16.46
CA LEU A 327 6.10 7.34 -17.06
C LEU A 327 4.91 7.19 -18.02
N ARG A 328 4.82 6.12 -18.82
CA ARG A 328 3.71 5.97 -19.80
C ARG A 328 2.37 5.76 -19.10
N GLU A 329 2.37 5.05 -17.99
CA GLU A 329 1.22 4.95 -17.10
C GLU A 329 0.85 6.29 -16.47
N ALA A 330 1.83 7.05 -15.95
CA ALA A 330 1.58 8.38 -15.41
C ALA A 330 0.96 9.33 -16.46
N GLU A 331 1.46 9.31 -17.71
CA GLU A 331 0.90 10.08 -18.84
C GLU A 331 -0.55 9.67 -19.15
N ARG A 332 -0.88 8.37 -19.12
CA ARG A 332 -2.25 7.87 -19.35
C ARG A 332 -3.22 8.29 -18.25
N LEU A 333 -2.73 8.50 -17.02
CA LEU A 333 -3.53 8.92 -15.88
C LEU A 333 -3.80 10.43 -15.86
N LEU A 334 -2.97 11.27 -16.49
CA LEU A 334 -3.12 12.74 -16.50
C LEU A 334 -4.52 13.25 -16.87
N PRO A 335 -5.23 12.72 -17.89
CA PRO A 335 -6.57 13.21 -18.25
C PRO A 335 -7.63 12.98 -17.17
N GLY A 336 -7.43 12.00 -16.28
CA GLY A 336 -8.34 11.70 -15.18
C GLY A 336 -8.04 12.49 -13.90
N LEU A 337 -7.04 13.37 -13.91
CA LEU A 337 -6.64 14.14 -12.75
C LEU A 337 -7.71 15.21 -12.42
N PRO A 338 -8.25 15.24 -11.19
CA PRO A 338 -9.30 16.19 -10.84
C PRO A 338 -8.76 17.62 -10.80
N ALA A 339 -9.65 18.61 -10.98
CA ALA A 339 -9.27 20.02 -11.13
C ALA A 339 -8.66 20.64 -9.87
N ASP A 340 -8.91 20.04 -8.71
CA ASP A 340 -8.38 20.42 -7.39
C ASP A 340 -7.08 19.68 -7.03
N ALA A 341 -6.55 18.83 -7.91
CA ALA A 341 -5.28 18.14 -7.67
C ALA A 341 -4.09 19.13 -7.64
N PRO A 342 -3.02 18.81 -6.88
CA PRO A 342 -1.81 19.63 -6.83
C PRO A 342 -1.23 19.88 -8.24
N PRO A 343 -1.00 21.13 -8.65
CA PRO A 343 -0.46 21.44 -9.98
C PRO A 343 0.96 20.91 -10.19
N GLU A 344 1.71 20.70 -9.10
CA GLU A 344 3.07 20.15 -9.10
C GLU A 344 3.09 18.76 -9.72
N LEU A 345 2.04 17.96 -9.49
CA LEU A 345 1.98 16.58 -9.99
C LEU A 345 1.91 16.51 -11.51
N ARG A 346 1.19 17.45 -12.14
CA ARG A 346 1.17 17.58 -13.60
C ARG A 346 2.53 18.04 -14.13
N ALA A 347 3.13 19.03 -13.48
CA ALA A 347 4.43 19.55 -13.86
C ALA A 347 5.52 18.46 -13.79
N GLU A 348 5.48 17.59 -12.77
CA GLU A 348 6.43 16.48 -12.61
C GLU A 348 6.36 15.47 -13.76
N VAL A 349 5.15 15.09 -14.21
CA VAL A 349 4.98 14.20 -15.37
C VAL A 349 5.53 14.86 -16.63
N GLU A 350 5.19 16.12 -16.86
CA GLU A 350 5.66 16.85 -18.03
C GLU A 350 7.19 17.04 -18.04
N ASP A 351 7.81 17.30 -16.88
CA ASP A 351 9.26 17.38 -16.75
C ASP A 351 9.94 16.02 -16.98
N ALA A 352 9.37 14.95 -16.45
CA ALA A 352 9.85 13.60 -16.70
C ALA A 352 9.78 13.26 -18.21
N ALA A 353 8.67 13.59 -18.87
CA ALA A 353 8.51 13.42 -20.32
C ALA A 353 9.52 14.23 -21.14
N ARG A 354 9.74 15.51 -20.77
CA ARG A 354 10.76 16.35 -21.40
C ARG A 354 12.17 15.76 -21.27
N ARG A 355 12.54 15.28 -20.07
CA ARG A 355 13.85 14.66 -19.83
C ARG A 355 14.05 13.40 -20.66
N VAL A 356 13.06 12.50 -20.66
CA VAL A 356 13.10 11.26 -21.45
C VAL A 356 13.23 11.57 -22.94
N ALA A 357 12.41 12.49 -23.47
CA ALA A 357 12.50 12.91 -24.87
C ALA A 357 13.89 13.49 -25.22
N GLY A 358 14.47 14.28 -24.31
CA GLY A 358 15.82 14.82 -24.45
C GLY A 358 16.88 13.73 -24.55
N TRP A 359 16.88 12.76 -23.64
CA TRP A 359 17.82 11.64 -23.67
C TRP A 359 17.65 10.76 -24.91
N LEU A 360 16.41 10.51 -25.36
CA LEU A 360 16.16 9.73 -26.59
C LEU A 360 16.70 10.43 -27.84
N ALA A 361 16.50 11.75 -27.95
CA ALA A 361 17.02 12.54 -29.07
C ALA A 361 18.55 12.59 -29.06
N GLU A 362 19.16 12.72 -27.88
CA GLU A 362 20.61 12.70 -27.73
C GLU A 362 21.20 11.31 -28.03
N ALA A 363 20.58 10.23 -27.55
CA ALA A 363 21.00 8.86 -27.84
C ALA A 363 21.00 8.59 -29.36
N ALA A 364 20.01 9.10 -30.09
CA ALA A 364 19.97 8.97 -31.55
C ALA A 364 21.14 9.71 -32.23
N ARG A 365 21.50 10.92 -31.76
CA ARG A 365 22.66 11.67 -32.27
C ARG A 365 23.97 10.95 -31.97
N GLU A 366 24.14 10.46 -30.74
CA GLU A 366 25.33 9.73 -30.32
C GLU A 366 25.53 8.44 -31.11
N ARG A 367 24.43 7.70 -31.36
CA ARG A 367 24.44 6.53 -32.22
C ARG A 367 24.83 6.87 -33.66
N ALA A 368 24.26 7.93 -34.24
CA ALA A 368 24.60 8.36 -35.60
C ALA A 368 26.08 8.77 -35.73
N ALA A 369 26.69 9.26 -34.65
CA ALA A 369 28.11 9.59 -34.57
C ALA A 369 29.01 8.39 -34.21
N GLY A 370 28.47 7.17 -34.14
CA GLY A 370 29.22 5.95 -33.81
C GLY A 370 29.56 5.77 -32.33
N ARG A 371 29.09 6.65 -31.44
CA ARG A 371 29.33 6.60 -30.00
C ARG A 371 28.29 5.72 -29.30
N THR A 372 28.35 4.42 -29.59
CA THR A 372 27.36 3.42 -29.17
C THR A 372 27.20 3.33 -27.65
N GLU A 373 28.30 3.44 -26.88
CA GLU A 373 28.22 3.33 -25.42
C GLU A 373 27.53 4.52 -24.77
N THR A 374 27.83 5.74 -25.22
CA THR A 374 27.15 6.95 -24.76
C THR A 374 25.65 6.89 -25.08
N ALA A 375 25.30 6.39 -26.27
CA ALA A 375 23.90 6.17 -26.64
C ALA A 375 23.22 5.13 -25.72
N ALA A 376 23.91 4.05 -25.34
CA ALA A 376 23.40 3.06 -24.40
C ALA A 376 23.17 3.65 -22.99
N GLU A 377 24.08 4.49 -22.48
CA GLU A 377 23.93 5.17 -21.18
C GLU A 377 22.70 6.08 -21.14
N LEU A 378 22.45 6.83 -22.21
CA LEU A 378 21.28 7.69 -22.34
C LEU A 378 19.97 6.89 -22.38
N LEU A 379 19.96 5.75 -23.08
CA LEU A 379 18.81 4.85 -23.14
C LEU A 379 18.54 4.16 -21.80
N ASP A 380 19.58 3.75 -21.06
CA ASP A 380 19.44 3.19 -19.70
C ASP A 380 18.90 4.24 -18.72
N ARG A 381 19.35 5.48 -18.81
CA ARG A 381 18.79 6.57 -18.00
C ARG A 381 17.32 6.81 -18.33
N ALA A 382 16.95 6.77 -19.61
CA ALA A 382 15.57 6.91 -20.05
C ALA A 382 14.69 5.74 -19.56
N SER A 383 15.17 4.50 -19.64
CA SER A 383 14.42 3.32 -19.17
C SER A 383 14.22 3.29 -17.66
N ARG A 384 15.09 3.92 -16.86
CA ARG A 384 14.86 4.05 -15.40
C ARG A 384 13.69 4.98 -15.06
N VAL A 385 13.38 5.93 -15.94
CA VAL A 385 12.27 6.89 -15.74
C VAL A 385 11.01 6.43 -16.46
N ALA A 386 11.15 5.71 -17.56
CA ALA A 386 10.06 5.16 -18.38
C ALA A 386 10.29 3.65 -18.60
N GLY A 387 10.33 2.89 -17.51
CA GLY A 387 10.56 1.44 -17.52
C GLY A 387 9.40 0.64 -18.08
N ASP A 388 8.22 1.26 -18.22
CA ASP A 388 7.04 0.75 -18.89
C ASP A 388 7.01 1.06 -20.40
N ASP A 389 8.09 1.64 -20.96
CA ASP A 389 8.24 1.88 -22.39
C ASP A 389 9.18 0.82 -23.03
N ASP A 390 8.56 -0.24 -23.57
CA ASP A 390 9.28 -1.35 -24.19
C ASP A 390 10.15 -0.90 -25.37
N ALA A 391 9.78 0.16 -26.10
CA ALA A 391 10.54 0.64 -27.25
C ALA A 391 11.90 1.22 -26.83
N ILE A 392 12.03 1.78 -25.61
CA ILE A 392 13.33 2.22 -25.07
C ILE A 392 14.22 1.00 -24.80
N THR A 393 13.65 -0.03 -24.18
CA THR A 393 14.37 -1.27 -23.86
C THR A 393 14.81 -2.00 -25.13
N GLU A 394 13.97 -2.09 -26.15
CA GLU A 394 14.32 -2.66 -27.46
C GLU A 394 15.46 -1.90 -28.14
N ARG A 395 15.42 -0.56 -28.12
CA ARG A 395 16.49 0.28 -28.66
C ARG A 395 17.81 0.05 -27.94
N LEU A 396 17.80 -0.11 -26.62
CA LEU A 396 19.00 -0.42 -25.84
C LEU A 396 19.56 -1.81 -26.19
N ARG A 397 18.69 -2.82 -26.31
CA ARG A 397 19.08 -4.19 -26.70
C ARG A 397 19.68 -4.26 -28.10
N ALA A 398 19.27 -3.37 -29.00
CA ALA A 398 19.81 -3.27 -30.36
C ALA A 398 21.21 -2.63 -30.43
N LEU A 399 21.76 -2.13 -29.33
CA LEU A 399 23.11 -1.56 -29.27
C LEU A 399 24.12 -2.61 -28.77
N PRO A 400 25.04 -3.09 -29.63
CA PRO A 400 26.08 -4.00 -29.19
C PRO A 400 27.02 -3.30 -28.18
N PRO A 401 27.55 -4.02 -27.18
CA PRO A 401 28.58 -3.49 -26.31
C PRO A 401 29.92 -3.34 -27.05
N PRO A 402 30.89 -2.61 -26.47
CA PRO A 402 32.25 -2.58 -26.98
C PRO A 402 32.83 -4.00 -27.05
N PRO A 403 33.66 -4.30 -28.06
CA PRO A 403 34.29 -5.60 -28.16
C PRO A 403 35.15 -5.89 -26.92
N PRO A 404 35.33 -7.17 -26.57
CA PRO A 404 36.29 -7.55 -25.55
C PRO A 404 37.72 -7.12 -25.93
N GLY A 405 38.59 -7.02 -24.93
CA GLY A 405 39.99 -6.69 -25.09
C GLY A 405 40.84 -7.90 -25.48
N GLU A 406 42.10 -7.89 -25.05
CA GLU A 406 43.11 -8.91 -25.36
C GLU A 406 42.59 -10.34 -25.14
N VAL A 407 42.54 -11.12 -26.22
CA VAL A 407 42.17 -12.54 -26.20
C VAL A 407 43.43 -13.39 -26.13
N ARG A 408 43.55 -14.17 -25.06
CA ARG A 408 44.65 -15.10 -24.78
C ARG A 408 44.17 -16.52 -25.00
N VAL A 409 44.90 -17.24 -25.85
CA VAL A 409 44.59 -18.62 -26.21
C VAL A 409 45.76 -19.51 -25.78
N GLY A 410 45.47 -20.56 -25.02
CA GLY A 410 46.46 -21.54 -24.57
C GLY A 410 46.01 -22.96 -24.89
N ALA A 411 46.89 -23.77 -25.48
CA ALA A 411 46.65 -25.20 -25.72
C ALA A 411 47.32 -26.06 -24.64
N GLY A 412 46.65 -27.12 -24.20
CA GLY A 412 47.23 -28.13 -23.31
C GLY A 412 46.35 -29.37 -23.18
N ARG A 413 46.94 -30.56 -23.05
CA ARG A 413 46.25 -31.87 -22.88
C ARG A 413 44.98 -32.05 -23.73
N GLY A 414 45.06 -31.76 -25.02
CA GLY A 414 43.94 -31.94 -25.97
C GLY A 414 42.81 -30.90 -25.88
N ARG A 415 42.94 -29.85 -25.07
CA ARG A 415 41.95 -28.75 -24.94
C ARG A 415 42.58 -27.40 -25.24
N VAL A 416 41.75 -26.43 -25.59
CA VAL A 416 42.13 -25.02 -25.68
C VAL A 416 41.40 -24.21 -24.63
N THR A 417 42.13 -23.38 -23.89
CA THR A 417 41.57 -22.35 -23.02
C THR A 417 41.61 -21.01 -23.72
N ILE A 418 40.47 -20.33 -23.75
CA ILE A 418 40.29 -19.00 -24.33
C ILE A 418 39.90 -18.07 -23.19
N ALA A 419 40.74 -17.10 -22.87
CA ALA A 419 40.48 -16.08 -21.87
C ALA A 419 40.57 -14.69 -22.49
N TRP A 420 39.80 -13.73 -22.01
CA TRP A 420 39.80 -12.36 -22.54
C TRP A 420 39.65 -11.31 -21.44
N THR A 421 40.03 -10.08 -21.77
CA THR A 421 39.73 -8.92 -20.93
C THR A 421 38.34 -8.39 -21.26
N PRO A 422 37.45 -8.14 -20.28
CA PRO A 422 36.17 -7.49 -20.54
C PRO A 422 36.31 -6.15 -21.27
N GLY A 423 35.42 -5.89 -22.22
CA GLY A 423 35.33 -4.58 -22.87
C GLY A 423 34.81 -3.52 -21.89
N PRO A 424 35.04 -2.22 -22.16
CA PRO A 424 34.62 -1.11 -21.28
C PRO A 424 33.12 -0.80 -21.37
N ALA A 425 32.27 -1.83 -21.35
CA ALA A 425 30.83 -1.67 -21.29
C ALA A 425 30.42 -1.04 -19.95
N ARG A 426 29.52 -0.07 -19.99
CA ARG A 426 29.09 0.73 -18.84
C ARG A 426 27.63 0.48 -18.48
N VAL A 427 26.91 -0.21 -19.36
CA VAL A 427 25.47 -0.45 -19.26
C VAL A 427 25.13 -1.91 -19.46
N GLY A 428 24.38 -2.45 -18.49
CA GLY A 428 23.78 -3.78 -18.55
C GLY A 428 24.76 -4.94 -18.38
N PRO A 429 24.24 -6.16 -18.16
CA PRO A 429 25.05 -7.36 -18.18
C PRO A 429 25.60 -7.60 -19.60
N VAL A 430 26.83 -8.11 -19.68
CA VAL A 430 27.47 -8.50 -20.94
C VAL A 430 27.63 -10.01 -20.96
N ARG A 431 27.17 -10.64 -22.03
CA ARG A 431 27.42 -12.05 -22.33
C ARG A 431 28.44 -12.15 -23.46
N TYR A 432 29.27 -13.17 -23.41
CA TYR A 432 30.26 -13.45 -24.42
C TYR A 432 29.91 -14.70 -25.21
N ARG A 433 30.27 -14.70 -26.49
CA ARG A 433 30.20 -15.87 -27.38
C ARG A 433 31.56 -16.13 -27.99
N VAL A 434 32.02 -17.37 -27.92
CA VAL A 434 33.29 -17.79 -28.49
C VAL A 434 33.03 -18.64 -29.73
N VAL A 435 33.67 -18.26 -30.83
CA VAL A 435 33.57 -18.95 -32.12
C VAL A 435 34.96 -19.37 -32.58
N ARG A 436 35.08 -20.63 -33.00
CA ARG A 436 36.28 -21.19 -33.61
C ARG A 436 36.18 -21.13 -35.13
N SER A 437 37.28 -20.76 -35.77
CA SER A 437 37.44 -20.76 -37.23
C SER A 437 38.84 -21.25 -37.63
N ALA A 438 38.98 -21.75 -38.86
CA ALA A 438 40.26 -22.22 -39.40
C ALA A 438 40.87 -21.18 -40.35
N GLY A 439 42.17 -20.96 -40.26
CA GLY A 439 42.96 -20.09 -41.16
C GLY A 439 42.75 -18.58 -41.04
N ALA A 440 41.62 -18.11 -40.50
CA ALA A 440 41.40 -16.70 -40.18
C ALA A 440 40.39 -16.54 -39.02
N PRO A 441 40.44 -15.42 -38.25
CA PRO A 441 39.41 -15.11 -37.25
C PRO A 441 38.01 -14.98 -37.86
N ALA A 442 36.99 -15.41 -37.11
CA ALA A 442 35.59 -15.23 -37.49
C ALA A 442 35.23 -13.74 -37.60
N SER A 443 34.60 -13.35 -38.71
CA SER A 443 34.13 -11.97 -38.96
C SER A 443 32.82 -11.63 -38.25
N GLY A 444 32.08 -12.65 -37.78
CA GLY A 444 30.82 -12.50 -37.06
C GLY A 444 30.51 -13.70 -36.18
N ALA A 445 29.61 -13.52 -35.22
CA ALA A 445 29.29 -14.53 -34.21
C ALA A 445 28.63 -15.82 -34.75
N ALA A 446 28.16 -15.80 -35.99
CA ALA A 446 27.65 -16.95 -36.73
C ALA A 446 28.65 -17.54 -37.74
N ALA A 447 29.81 -16.90 -37.93
CA ALA A 447 30.80 -17.25 -38.95
C ALA A 447 31.87 -18.22 -38.38
N GLY A 448 31.48 -19.46 -38.09
CA GLY A 448 32.38 -20.52 -37.61
C GLY A 448 31.67 -21.55 -36.74
N THR A 449 32.45 -22.35 -36.00
CA THR A 449 31.91 -23.32 -35.03
C THR A 449 31.73 -22.63 -33.68
N PRO A 450 30.50 -22.54 -33.14
CA PRO A 450 30.29 -22.00 -31.80
C PRO A 450 30.85 -22.97 -30.76
N ILE A 451 31.69 -22.47 -29.86
CA ILE A 451 32.21 -23.27 -28.73
C ILE A 451 31.30 -23.11 -27.52
N GLY A 452 30.79 -21.91 -27.27
CA GLY A 452 29.83 -21.66 -26.21
C GLY A 452 29.55 -20.18 -25.97
N GLU A 453 28.63 -19.93 -25.05
CA GLU A 453 28.26 -18.61 -24.56
C GLU A 453 28.34 -18.57 -23.03
N THR A 454 28.92 -17.50 -22.47
CA THR A 454 29.21 -17.38 -21.04
C THR A 454 29.15 -15.93 -20.58
N ASP A 455 28.86 -15.68 -19.31
CA ASP A 455 29.02 -14.38 -18.64
C ASP A 455 30.39 -14.23 -17.95
N ALA A 456 31.17 -15.32 -17.87
CA ALA A 456 32.55 -15.32 -17.43
C ALA A 456 33.51 -14.81 -18.52
N ASN A 457 34.78 -14.63 -18.16
CA ASN A 457 35.83 -14.10 -19.04
C ASN A 457 36.77 -15.19 -19.60
N GLU A 458 36.32 -16.43 -19.53
CA GLU A 458 37.07 -17.62 -19.95
C GLU A 458 36.11 -18.70 -20.45
N LEU A 459 36.55 -19.46 -21.45
CA LEU A 459 35.86 -20.62 -21.99
C LEU A 459 36.85 -21.68 -22.49
N HIS A 460 36.45 -22.94 -22.48
CA HIS A 460 37.27 -24.05 -22.97
C HIS A 460 36.67 -24.66 -24.24
N ASP A 461 37.52 -24.92 -25.24
CA ASP A 461 37.21 -25.81 -26.35
C ASP A 461 37.70 -27.23 -25.98
N PRO A 462 36.77 -28.17 -25.72
CA PRO A 462 37.13 -29.52 -25.30
C PRO A 462 37.57 -30.42 -26.46
N ASP A 463 37.25 -30.07 -27.71
CA ASP A 463 37.53 -30.90 -28.89
C ASP A 463 38.04 -30.06 -30.07
N PRO A 464 39.23 -29.46 -29.93
CA PRO A 464 39.88 -28.69 -30.99
C PRO A 464 40.48 -29.62 -32.06
N PRO A 465 40.23 -29.39 -33.37
CA PRO A 465 40.84 -30.17 -34.44
C PRO A 465 42.37 -30.12 -34.41
N ALA A 466 43.02 -31.29 -34.43
CA ALA A 466 44.48 -31.38 -34.49
C ALA A 466 45.06 -30.98 -35.86
N ALA A 467 46.33 -30.60 -35.86
CA ALA A 467 47.13 -30.23 -37.03
C ALA A 467 46.50 -29.13 -37.93
N ARG A 468 45.68 -28.26 -37.33
CA ARG A 468 45.07 -27.11 -37.99
C ARG A 468 45.40 -25.83 -37.24
N GLU A 469 45.62 -24.76 -37.99
CA GLU A 469 45.72 -23.42 -37.44
C GLU A 469 44.32 -22.92 -37.09
N LEU A 470 44.04 -22.82 -35.78
CA LEU A 470 42.75 -22.43 -35.24
C LEU A 470 42.80 -21.01 -34.72
N HIS A 471 41.75 -20.24 -35.03
CA HIS A 471 41.49 -18.93 -34.45
C HIS A 471 40.24 -19.00 -33.56
N TYR A 472 40.29 -18.27 -32.45
CA TYR A 472 39.16 -18.09 -31.55
C TYR A 472 38.80 -16.61 -31.51
N SER A 473 37.58 -16.29 -31.94
CA SER A 473 37.00 -14.96 -31.87
C SER A 473 35.98 -14.89 -30.75
N VAL A 474 36.09 -13.87 -29.91
CA VAL A 474 35.19 -13.57 -28.80
C VAL A 474 34.34 -12.36 -29.19
N PHE A 475 33.04 -12.49 -29.00
CA PHE A 475 32.04 -11.44 -29.25
C PHE A 475 31.35 -11.11 -27.94
N ALA A 476 31.05 -9.83 -27.71
CA ALA A 476 30.28 -9.36 -26.57
C ALA A 476 28.84 -9.01 -27.01
N GLY A 477 27.84 -9.33 -26.20
CA GLY A 477 26.43 -9.08 -26.48
C GLY A 477 25.69 -8.64 -25.23
N ARG A 478 24.72 -7.73 -25.39
CA ARG A 478 23.77 -7.33 -24.32
C ARG A 478 22.43 -8.06 -24.42
N ALA A 479 22.10 -8.49 -25.64
CA ALA A 479 20.89 -9.18 -25.98
C ALA A 479 21.22 -10.33 -26.93
N GLU A 480 20.36 -11.33 -26.95
CA GLU A 480 20.50 -12.45 -27.85
C GLU A 480 20.51 -11.98 -29.32
N GLY A 481 21.46 -12.50 -30.10
CA GLY A 481 21.56 -12.22 -31.53
C GLY A 481 22.24 -10.90 -31.91
N ILE A 482 22.50 -9.98 -30.96
CA ILE A 482 23.20 -8.72 -31.23
C ILE A 482 24.60 -8.74 -30.60
N TRP A 483 25.61 -8.82 -31.45
CA TRP A 483 27.01 -9.04 -31.06
C TRP A 483 27.91 -7.88 -31.49
N SER A 484 28.96 -7.62 -30.71
CA SER A 484 30.01 -6.66 -31.00
C SER A 484 30.84 -7.05 -32.24
N ALA A 485 31.79 -6.21 -32.62
CA ALA A 485 32.91 -6.66 -33.46
C ALA A 485 33.68 -7.80 -32.76
N PRO A 486 34.37 -8.69 -33.51
CA PRO A 486 35.18 -9.74 -32.92
C PRO A 486 36.44 -9.18 -32.25
N ALA A 487 36.82 -9.77 -31.13
CA ALA A 487 38.19 -9.75 -30.62
C ALA A 487 38.81 -11.13 -30.80
N ALA A 488 40.03 -11.22 -31.32
CA ALA A 488 40.67 -12.51 -31.59
C ALA A 488 42.12 -12.53 -31.08
N GLY A 489 42.53 -13.70 -30.59
CA GLY A 489 43.89 -13.95 -30.14
C GLY A 489 44.81 -14.39 -31.28
N ARG A 490 46.05 -14.69 -30.94
CA ARG A 490 46.99 -15.36 -31.87
C ARG A 490 46.47 -16.77 -32.23
N PRO A 491 46.73 -17.26 -33.45
CA PRO A 491 46.37 -18.62 -33.82
C PRO A 491 47.05 -19.65 -32.92
N VAL A 492 46.40 -20.80 -32.76
CA VAL A 492 46.95 -21.96 -32.06
C VAL A 492 46.88 -23.19 -32.95
N THR A 493 47.92 -24.01 -32.92
CA THR A 493 47.94 -25.32 -33.58
C THR A 493 48.16 -26.38 -32.53
N LEU A 494 47.25 -27.36 -32.44
CA LEU A 494 47.46 -28.52 -31.58
C LEU A 494 48.11 -29.62 -32.41
N LEU A 495 49.22 -30.14 -31.90
CA LEU A 495 49.82 -31.35 -32.43
C LEU A 495 49.12 -32.56 -31.79
N PRO A 496 48.87 -33.64 -32.55
CA PRO A 496 48.35 -34.87 -31.97
C PRO A 496 49.28 -35.38 -30.88
N GLU A 497 48.71 -35.97 -29.83
CA GLU A 497 49.49 -36.66 -28.80
C GLU A 497 50.16 -37.87 -29.44
N VAL A 498 51.49 -37.91 -29.42
CA VAL A 498 52.24 -39.05 -29.93
C VAL A 498 52.24 -40.09 -28.82
N GLU A 499 51.44 -41.16 -28.96
CA GLU A 499 51.64 -42.36 -28.16
C GLU A 499 53.04 -42.88 -28.45
N GLU A 500 53.91 -42.90 -27.43
CA GLU A 500 55.19 -43.60 -27.56
C GLU A 500 54.90 -45.04 -27.99
N PRO A 501 55.55 -45.55 -29.05
CA PRO A 501 55.30 -46.90 -29.51
C PRO A 501 55.58 -47.84 -28.35
N SER A 502 54.55 -48.57 -27.93
CA SER A 502 54.63 -49.56 -26.87
C SER A 502 55.76 -50.51 -27.23
N GLY A 503 56.85 -50.45 -26.48
CA GLY A 503 58.02 -51.26 -26.73
C GLY A 503 57.61 -52.73 -26.84
N VAL A 504 57.82 -53.29 -28.02
CA VAL A 504 57.78 -54.74 -28.23
C VAL A 504 58.91 -55.32 -27.38
N ILE A 505 58.55 -55.90 -26.25
CA ILE A 505 59.46 -56.77 -25.49
C ILE A 505 59.36 -58.15 -26.16
N LEU A 506 60.44 -58.53 -26.83
CA LEU A 506 60.69 -59.88 -27.38
C LEU A 506 60.76 -60.93 -26.28
#